data_AF-A0A2G6KGB5-F1
#
_entry.id   AF-A0A2G6KGB5-F1
#
_cell.length_a   1.000
_cell.length_b   1.000
_cell.length_c   1.000
_cell.angle_alpha   90.00
_cell.angle_beta   90.00
_cell.angle_gamma   90.00
#
_symmetry.space_group_name_H-M   'P 1'
#
loop_
_entity.id
_entity.type
_entity.pdbx_description
1 polymer ?
#
loop_
_entity_poly.entity_id
_entity_poly.type
_entity_poly.pdbx_seq_one_letter_code
_entity_poly.pdbx_strand_id
1 'polypeptide(L)'
;MAVQTNRPISSYEQELLRIVHTLPVERLFQILDFARYVQGQANEDFLHLDDESEEDILADEAKWDQQFAATQDGLKNMAERVRAEIRAGRTQSIKFTKDGEMMPE
;
A
#
# COMPACT_ATOMS: atom_id res chain seq x y z
N MET A 1 16.52 -38.00 15.23
CA MET A 1 17.50 -37.26 14.41
C MET A 1 16.86 -37.00 13.05
N ALA A 2 16.45 -35.76 12.76
CA ALA A 2 15.79 -35.45 11.51
C ALA A 2 16.86 -35.18 10.43
N VAL A 3 16.89 -36.04 9.41
CA VAL A 3 17.77 -35.91 8.25
C VAL A 3 17.19 -34.83 7.35
N GLN A 4 17.75 -33.62 7.39
CA GLN A 4 17.49 -32.63 6.36
C GLN A 4 18.23 -33.08 5.10
N THR A 5 17.50 -33.68 4.15
CA THR A 5 18.02 -33.91 2.81
C THR A 5 17.97 -32.60 2.06
N ASN A 6 19.15 -32.10 1.68
CA ASN A 6 19.29 -30.94 0.80
C ASN A 6 18.79 -31.34 -0.60
N ARG A 7 17.48 -31.25 -0.81
CA ARG A 7 16.84 -31.59 -2.09
C ARG A 7 17.20 -30.52 -3.12
N PRO A 8 17.63 -30.88 -4.35
CA PRO A 8 17.93 -29.90 -5.37
C PRO A 8 16.69 -29.07 -5.72
N ILE A 9 16.86 -27.77 -5.99
CA ILE A 9 15.78 -26.81 -6.30
C ILE A 9 14.84 -27.34 -7.39
N SER A 10 15.38 -28.03 -8.40
CA SER A 10 14.61 -28.67 -9.49
C SER A 10 13.60 -29.73 -9.02
N SER A 11 13.84 -30.37 -7.88
CA SER A 11 12.92 -31.37 -7.32
C SER A 11 11.73 -30.73 -6.59
N TYR A 12 11.90 -29.53 -6.03
CA TYR A 12 10.80 -28.78 -5.43
C TYR A 12 9.89 -28.15 -6.50
N GLU A 13 10.47 -27.66 -7.59
CA GLU A 13 9.72 -27.13 -8.73
C GLU A 13 8.81 -28.21 -9.36
N GLN A 14 9.36 -29.39 -9.60
CA GLN A 14 8.59 -30.52 -10.16
C GLN A 14 7.47 -30.98 -9.23
N GLU A 15 7.71 -30.96 -7.92
CA GLU A 15 6.68 -31.31 -6.94
C GLU A 15 5.56 -30.27 -6.86
N LEU A 16 5.91 -28.98 -6.91
CA LEU A 16 4.94 -27.88 -6.96
C LEU A 16 4.07 -27.98 -8.21
N LEU A 17 4.67 -28.16 -9.39
CA LEU A 17 3.92 -28.33 -10.65
C LEU A 17 2.99 -29.53 -10.58
N ARG A 18 3.44 -30.67 -10.05
CA ARG A 18 2.60 -31.85 -9.86
C ARG A 18 1.40 -31.57 -8.96
N ILE A 19 1.58 -30.85 -7.86
CA ILE A 19 0.50 -30.49 -6.94
C ILE A 19 -0.49 -29.56 -7.65
N VAL A 20 0.00 -28.49 -8.26
CA VAL A 20 -0.80 -27.49 -8.99
C VAL A 20 -1.65 -28.15 -10.08
N HIS A 21 -1.11 -29.09 -10.86
CA HIS A 21 -1.86 -29.79 -11.91
C HIS A 21 -3.03 -30.65 -11.41
N THR A 22 -3.04 -31.05 -10.14
CA THR A 22 -4.10 -31.89 -9.55
C THR A 22 -5.21 -31.08 -8.87
N LEU A 23 -5.05 -29.76 -8.76
CA LEU A 23 -5.94 -28.90 -8.00
C LEU A 23 -7.04 -28.28 -8.88
N PRO A 24 -8.24 -28.03 -8.31
CA PRO A 24 -9.27 -27.23 -8.96
C PRO A 24 -8.79 -25.80 -9.23
N VAL A 25 -9.35 -25.17 -10.27
CA VAL A 25 -8.91 -23.84 -10.74
C VAL A 25 -9.03 -22.76 -9.65
N GLU A 26 -10.00 -22.88 -8.74
CA GLU A 26 -10.20 -21.97 -7.62
C GLU A 26 -9.02 -21.98 -6.64
N ARG A 27 -8.35 -23.14 -6.49
CA ARG A 27 -7.16 -23.28 -5.64
C ARG A 27 -5.89 -22.80 -6.34
N LEU A 28 -5.87 -22.79 -7.68
CA LEU A 28 -4.77 -22.20 -8.45
C LEU A 28 -4.65 -20.70 -8.20
N PHE A 29 -5.78 -19.97 -8.11
CA PHE A 29 -5.77 -18.54 -7.79
C PHE A 29 -5.12 -18.26 -6.42
N GLN A 30 -5.44 -19.04 -5.40
CA GLN A 30 -4.85 -18.88 -4.06
C GLN A 30 -3.34 -19.12 -4.06
N ILE A 31 -2.87 -20.12 -4.82
CA ILE A 31 -1.43 -20.41 -4.95
C ILE A 31 -0.72 -19.29 -5.71
N LEU A 32 -1.32 -18.76 -6.78
CA LEU A 32 -0.77 -17.65 -7.53
C LEU A 32 -0.71 -16.36 -6.70
N ASP A 33 -1.74 -16.07 -5.91
CA ASP A 33 -1.75 -14.91 -5.02
C ASP A 33 -0.68 -15.03 -3.94
N PHE A 34 -0.54 -16.22 -3.33
CA PHE A 34 0.52 -16.46 -2.36
C PHE A 34 1.92 -16.37 -3.00
N ALA A 35 2.11 -16.94 -4.19
CA ALA A 35 3.39 -16.84 -4.90
C ALA A 35 3.74 -15.39 -5.26
N ARG A 36 2.76 -14.58 -5.64
CA ARG A 36 2.94 -13.13 -5.88
C ARG A 36 3.30 -12.38 -4.61
N TYR A 37 2.67 -12.71 -3.48
CA TYR A 37 3.02 -12.13 -2.19
C TYR A 37 4.47 -12.45 -1.80
N VAL A 38 4.88 -13.73 -1.90
CA VAL A 38 6.26 -14.15 -1.64
C VAL A 38 7.24 -13.50 -2.62
N GLN A 39 6.87 -13.38 -3.89
CA GLN A 39 7.68 -12.65 -4.88
C GLN A 39 7.82 -11.17 -4.51
N GLY A 40 6.75 -10.53 -4.03
CA GLY A 40 6.78 -9.15 -3.53
C GLY A 40 7.70 -8.99 -2.31
N GLN A 41 7.66 -9.94 -1.37
CA GLN A 41 8.59 -9.98 -0.24
C GLN A 41 10.02 -10.33 -0.63
N ALA A 42 10.27 -11.00 -1.74
CA ALA A 42 11.64 -11.26 -2.20
C ALA A 42 12.25 -10.04 -2.91
N ASN A 43 11.39 -9.15 -3.42
CA ASN A 43 11.76 -7.92 -4.11
C ASN A 43 11.78 -6.74 -3.13
N GLU A 44 12.35 -6.89 -1.92
CA GLU A 44 12.36 -5.92 -0.81
C GLU A 44 12.91 -4.52 -1.11
N ASP A 45 13.05 -4.08 -2.35
CA ASP A 45 13.10 -2.64 -2.67
C ASP A 45 11.81 -1.89 -2.26
N PHE A 46 10.70 -2.59 -1.95
CA PHE A 46 9.43 -1.99 -1.48
C PHE A 46 9.23 -1.99 0.04
N LEU A 47 10.03 -2.73 0.83
CA LEU A 47 9.87 -2.85 2.29
C LEU A 47 10.85 -2.00 3.10
N HIS A 48 11.82 -1.33 2.47
CA HIS A 48 12.66 -0.32 3.14
C HIS A 48 11.94 1.02 3.41
N LEU A 49 10.61 1.04 3.43
CA LEU A 49 9.83 2.16 3.98
C LEU A 49 9.83 2.15 5.52
N ASP A 50 10.24 1.04 6.16
CA ASP A 50 10.15 0.84 7.61
C ASP A 50 11.52 0.79 8.32
N ASP A 51 12.60 1.27 7.68
CA ASP A 51 13.88 1.51 8.37
C ASP A 51 13.94 2.92 9.01
N GLU A 52 12.79 3.58 9.19
CA GLU A 52 12.70 4.78 10.04
C GLU A 52 12.84 4.33 11.50
N SER A 53 13.91 4.80 12.15
CA SER A 53 14.05 4.60 13.58
C SER A 53 12.99 5.42 14.33
N GLU A 54 12.69 5.05 15.57
CA GLU A 54 11.81 5.85 16.44
C GLU A 54 12.32 7.30 16.58
N GLU A 55 13.63 7.52 16.50
CA GLU A 55 14.23 8.86 16.50
C GLU A 55 13.93 9.63 15.21
N ASP A 56 13.92 8.96 14.05
CA ASP A 56 13.58 9.58 12.76
C ASP A 56 12.12 10.00 12.72
N ILE A 57 11.22 9.14 13.22
CA ILE A 57 9.79 9.44 13.32
C ILE A 57 9.56 10.65 14.23
N LEU A 58 10.19 10.70 15.41
CA LEU A 58 10.07 11.82 16.35
C LEU A 58 10.65 13.13 15.78
N ALA A 59 11.76 13.05 15.05
CA ALA A 59 12.35 14.21 14.39
C ALA A 59 11.44 14.75 13.28
N ASP A 60 10.76 13.88 12.55
CA ASP A 60 9.80 14.28 11.53
C ASP A 60 8.50 14.82 12.14
N GLU A 61 7.96 14.22 13.19
CA GLU A 61 6.84 14.78 13.95
C GLU A 61 7.14 16.20 14.45
N ALA A 62 8.35 16.44 15.00
CA ALA A 62 8.75 17.76 15.44
C ALA A 62 8.81 18.79 14.29
N LYS A 63 9.26 18.38 13.10
CA LYS A 63 9.23 19.24 11.90
C LYS A 63 7.80 19.55 11.48
N TRP A 64 6.92 18.54 11.49
CA TRP A 64 5.50 18.71 11.18
C TRP A 64 4.82 19.67 12.16
N ASP A 65 5.07 19.52 13.45
CA ASP A 65 4.54 20.41 14.48
C ASP A 65 5.01 21.86 14.30
N GLN A 66 6.30 22.05 13.99
CA GLN A 66 6.84 23.37 13.71
C GLN A 66 6.17 24.03 12.49
N GLN A 67 6.03 23.28 11.39
CA GLN A 67 5.39 23.77 10.17
C GLN A 67 3.89 24.06 10.40
N PHE A 68 3.20 23.19 11.13
CA PHE A 68 1.79 23.38 11.45
C PHE A 68 1.59 24.62 12.33
N ALA A 69 2.40 24.79 13.38
CA ALA A 69 2.35 25.97 14.23
C ALA A 69 2.62 27.27 13.44
N ALA A 70 3.57 27.25 12.51
CA ALA A 70 3.89 28.40 11.67
C ALA A 70 2.80 28.74 10.64
N THR A 71 1.93 27.79 10.28
CA THR A 71 0.94 27.95 9.19
C THR A 71 -0.51 27.97 9.67
N GLN A 72 -0.75 27.89 10.97
CA GLN A 72 -2.08 27.72 11.57
C GLN A 72 -3.09 28.80 11.14
N ASP A 73 -2.70 30.07 11.17
CA ASP A 73 -3.56 31.17 10.73
C ASP A 73 -3.86 31.10 9.22
N GLY A 74 -2.87 30.70 8.41
CA GLY A 74 -3.04 30.49 6.98
C GLY A 74 -4.02 29.36 6.66
N LEU A 75 -3.92 28.24 7.38
CA LEU A 75 -4.84 27.11 7.26
C LEU A 75 -6.25 27.48 7.70
N LYS A 76 -6.40 28.26 8.77
CA LYS A 76 -7.70 28.77 9.22
C LYS A 76 -8.35 29.66 8.16
N ASN A 77 -7.60 30.61 7.60
CA ASN A 77 -8.09 31.49 6.53
C ASN A 77 -8.46 30.70 5.27
N MET A 78 -7.67 29.67 4.92
CA MET A 78 -7.97 28.78 3.82
C MET A 78 -9.28 28.03 4.04
N ALA A 79 -9.49 27.46 5.25
CA ALA A 79 -10.72 26.77 5.60
C ALA A 79 -11.95 27.69 5.55
N GLU A 80 -11.83 28.93 6.03
CA GLU A 80 -12.89 29.93 5.96
C GLU A 80 -13.23 30.29 4.50
N ARG A 81 -12.22 30.46 3.65
CA ARG A 81 -12.40 30.73 2.21
C ARG A 81 -13.12 29.57 1.51
N VAL A 82 -12.67 28.33 1.73
CA VAL A 82 -13.29 27.14 1.13
C VAL A 82 -14.75 27.02 1.58
N ARG A 83 -15.05 27.24 2.87
CA ARG A 83 -16.43 27.27 3.38
C ARG A 83 -17.27 28.37 2.73
N ALA A 84 -16.69 29.52 2.40
CA ALA A 84 -17.39 30.58 1.69
C ALA A 84 -17.66 30.20 0.23
N GLU A 85 -16.72 29.53 -0.44
CA GLU A 85 -16.89 29.05 -1.82
C GLU A 85 -17.95 27.96 -1.94
N ILE A 86 -17.97 26.99 -1.01
CA ILE A 86 -19.02 25.97 -0.92
C ILE A 86 -20.39 26.64 -0.76
N ARG A 87 -20.52 27.57 0.21
CA ARG A 87 -21.79 28.28 0.44
C ARG A 87 -22.23 29.16 -0.73
N ALA A 88 -21.26 29.69 -1.48
CA ALA A 88 -21.52 30.47 -2.70
C ALA A 88 -21.79 29.61 -3.94
N GLY A 89 -21.79 28.28 -3.82
CA GLY A 89 -22.00 27.36 -4.95
C GLY A 89 -20.87 27.41 -5.99
N ARG A 90 -19.67 27.85 -5.60
CA ARG A 90 -18.50 27.95 -6.49
C ARG A 90 -17.63 26.69 -6.47
N THR A 91 -18.17 25.59 -5.98
CA THR A 91 -17.50 24.28 -5.92
C THR A 91 -18.15 23.31 -6.89
N GLN A 92 -17.34 22.49 -7.53
CA GLN A 92 -17.79 21.42 -8.41
C GLN A 92 -17.78 20.10 -7.62
N SER A 93 -18.91 19.41 -7.61
CA SER A 93 -18.98 18.07 -7.01
C SER A 93 -18.23 17.08 -7.90
N ILE A 94 -17.58 16.09 -7.29
CA ILE A 94 -16.84 15.03 -7.97
C ILE A 94 -17.48 13.70 -7.58
N LYS A 95 -17.77 12.87 -8.58
CA LYS A 95 -18.17 11.48 -8.43
C LYS A 95 -17.02 10.55 -8.83
N PHE A 96 -16.97 9.39 -8.19
CA PHE A 96 -16.06 8.32 -8.57
C PHE A 96 -16.78 7.36 -9.53
N THR A 97 -16.14 7.02 -10.64
CA THR A 97 -16.62 5.98 -11.54
C THR A 97 -16.45 4.60 -10.91
N LYS A 98 -17.08 3.57 -11.50
CA LYS A 98 -16.90 2.17 -11.07
C LYS A 98 -15.44 1.69 -11.21
N ASP A 99 -14.68 2.36 -12.07
CA ASP A 99 -13.27 2.09 -12.34
C ASP A 99 -12.33 2.94 -11.45
N GLY A 100 -12.90 3.77 -10.55
CA GLY A 100 -12.16 4.59 -9.58
C GLY A 100 -11.72 5.96 -10.11
N GLU A 101 -12.12 6.36 -11.30
CA GLU A 101 -11.77 7.68 -11.87
C GLU A 101 -12.61 8.80 -11.25
N MET A 102 -11.99 9.95 -11.02
CA MET A 102 -12.66 11.16 -10.54
C MET A 102 -13.24 11.95 -11.72
N MET A 103 -14.55 12.13 -11.73
CA MET A 103 -15.25 12.94 -12.73
C MET A 103 -16.13 13.99 -12.05
N PRO A 104 -16.35 15.16 -12.66
CA PRO A 104 -17.41 16.05 -12.20
C PRO A 104 -18.76 15.33 -12.12
N GLU A 105 -19.55 15.66 -11.10
CA GLU A 105 -20.92 15.15 -10.95
C GLU A 105 -21.81 15.58 -12.13
#